data_AF-A0A377FKL8-F1
#
_entry.id   AF-A0A377FKL8-F1
#
_cell.length_a   1.000
_cell.length_b   1.000
_cell.length_c   1.000
_cell.angle_alpha   90.00
_cell.angle_beta   90.00
_cell.angle_gamma   90.00
#
_symmetry.space_group_name_H-M   'P 1'
#
loop_
_entity.id
_entity.type
_entity.pdbx_description
1 polymer ?
#
loop_
_entity_poly.entity_id
_entity_poly.type
_entity_poly.pdbx_seq_one_letter_code
_entity_poly.pdbx_strand_id
1 'polypeptide(L)'
;MNKFFDLDNRKKLQFLLSDGFSLTIIQKKLNITRSILYTELKRGLTAEEYQNRQYVKYSPVKAIVSEIKKYVGEDSWDVVKEACYEKRDL
;
A
#
# COMPACT_ATOMS: atom_id res chain seq x y z
N MET A 1 -3.28 13.70 5.66
CA MET A 1 -3.57 12.34 5.16
C MET A 1 -4.04 12.50 3.72
N ASN A 2 -3.40 11.86 2.75
CA ASN A 2 -3.84 12.01 1.36
C ASN A 2 -5.12 11.21 1.17
N LYS A 3 -6.25 11.90 1.00
CA LYS A 3 -7.59 11.29 0.94
C LYS A 3 -7.83 10.45 -0.32
N PHE A 4 -6.92 10.47 -1.30
CA PHE A 4 -7.13 9.78 -2.58
C PHE A 4 -7.06 8.25 -2.47
N PHE A 5 -6.12 7.70 -1.70
CA PHE A 5 -5.92 6.24 -1.64
C PHE A 5 -6.83 5.58 -0.61
N ASP A 6 -8.11 5.48 -0.97
CA ASP A 6 -9.04 4.52 -0.40
C ASP A 6 -8.79 3.10 -0.94
N LEU A 7 -9.57 2.11 -0.48
CA LEU A 7 -9.41 0.72 -0.90
C LEU A 7 -9.60 0.54 -2.42
N ASP A 8 -10.54 1.26 -3.03
CA ASP A 8 -10.84 1.12 -4.45
C ASP A 8 -9.71 1.66 -5.33
N ASN A 9 -9.17 2.84 -5.00
CA ASN A 9 -8.04 3.42 -5.72
C ASN A 9 -6.75 2.62 -5.50
N ARG A 10 -6.59 1.96 -4.35
CA ARG A 10 -5.50 0.98 -4.14
C ARG A 10 -5.66 -0.26 -5.02
N LYS A 11 -6.86 -0.82 -5.13
CA LYS A 11 -7.14 -1.95 -6.03
C LYS A 11 -6.92 -1.57 -7.50
N LYS A 12 -7.37 -0.39 -7.92
CA LYS A 12 -7.09 0.15 -9.26
C LYS A 12 -5.60 0.30 -9.51
N LEU A 13 -4.86 0.85 -8.55
CA LEU A 13 -3.41 0.97 -8.65
C LEU A 13 -2.74 -0.40 -8.81
N GLN A 14 -3.12 -1.38 -7.97
CA GLN A 14 -2.61 -2.75 -8.07
C GLN A 14 -2.88 -3.34 -9.46
N PHE A 15 -4.12 -3.25 -9.94
CA PHE A 15 -4.51 -3.72 -11.26
C PHE A 15 -3.66 -3.09 -12.37
N LEU A 16 -3.52 -1.77 -12.38
CA LEU A 16 -2.74 -1.06 -13.41
C LEU A 16 -1.25 -1.43 -13.38
N LEU A 17 -0.69 -1.65 -12.20
CA LEU A 17 0.71 -2.08 -12.06
C LEU A 17 0.91 -3.53 -12.53
N SER A 18 -0.04 -4.41 -12.23
CA SER A 18 -0.03 -5.80 -12.70
C SER A 18 -0.19 -5.92 -14.21
N ASP A 19 -0.98 -5.02 -14.83
CA ASP A 19 -1.16 -4.95 -16.27
C ASP A 19 0.03 -4.28 -17.01
N GLY A 20 1.07 -3.88 -16.27
CA GLY A 20 2.31 -3.34 -16.83
C GLY A 20 2.23 -1.88 -17.27
N PHE A 21 1.21 -1.12 -16.86
CA PHE A 21 1.16 0.31 -17.17
C PHE A 21 2.33 1.06 -16.54
N SER A 22 2.93 1.98 -17.31
CA SER A 22 3.96 2.86 -16.80
C SER A 22 3.41 3.82 -15.74
N LEU A 23 4.25 4.21 -14.77
CA LEU A 23 3.84 5.14 -13.71
C LEU A 23 3.28 6.46 -14.27
N THR A 24 3.82 6.96 -15.37
CA THR A 24 3.31 8.16 -16.05
C THR A 24 1.88 7.99 -16.55
N ILE A 25 1.55 6.81 -17.11
CA ILE A 25 0.17 6.52 -17.55
C ILE A 25 -0.75 6.37 -16.33
N ILE A 26 -0.29 5.71 -15.27
CA ILE A 26 -1.04 5.55 -14.02
C ILE A 26 -1.38 6.91 -13.40
N GLN A 27 -0.42 7.84 -13.35
CA GLN A 27 -0.64 9.20 -12.86
C GLN A 27 -1.76 9.91 -13.64
N LYS A 28 -1.76 9.79 -14.96
CA LYS A 28 -2.80 10.37 -15.82
C LYS A 28 -4.16 9.70 -15.61
N LYS A 29 -4.20 8.35 -15.58
CA LYS A 29 -5.44 7.57 -15.40
C LYS A 29 -6.10 7.81 -14.05
N LEU A 30 -5.30 7.94 -12.99
CA LEU A 30 -5.79 8.18 -11.63
C LEU A 30 -5.91 9.67 -11.30
N ASN A 31 -5.48 10.57 -12.19
CA ASN A 31 -5.42 12.02 -11.96
C ASN A 31 -4.69 12.41 -10.66
N ILE A 32 -3.50 11.83 -10.46
CA ILE A 32 -2.67 12.07 -9.26
C ILE A 32 -1.28 12.57 -9.62
N THR A 33 -0.69 13.33 -8.70
CA THR A 33 0.69 13.80 -8.85
C THR A 33 1.69 12.67 -8.60
N ARG A 34 2.92 12.88 -9.07
CA ARG A 34 4.02 11.94 -8.85
C ARG A 34 4.24 11.67 -7.37
N SER A 35 4.27 12.72 -6.55
CA SER A 35 4.50 12.60 -5.10
C SER A 35 3.46 11.70 -4.43
N ILE A 36 2.19 11.84 -4.82
CA ILE A 36 1.09 11.02 -4.31
C ILE A 36 1.30 9.54 -4.65
N LEU A 37 1.56 9.24 -5.92
CA LEU A 37 1.80 7.87 -6.37
C LEU A 37 2.99 7.21 -5.66
N TYR A 38 4.13 7.92 -5.61
CA TYR A 38 5.34 7.36 -5.01
C TYR A 38 5.23 7.18 -3.50
N THR A 39 4.49 8.07 -2.81
CA THR A 39 4.20 7.91 -1.38
C THR A 39 3.41 6.63 -1.13
N GLU A 40 2.42 6.34 -1.97
CA GLU A 40 1.61 5.13 -1.84
C GLU A 40 2.41 3.87 -2.20
N LEU A 41 3.21 3.90 -3.26
CA LEU A 41 4.09 2.78 -3.63
C LEU A 41 5.03 2.39 -2.48
N LYS A 42 5.62 3.37 -1.79
CA LYS A 42 6.48 3.12 -0.61
C LYS A 42 5.75 2.44 0.54
N ARG A 43 4.43 2.65 0.68
CA ARG A 43 3.63 2.01 1.72
C ARG A 43 3.29 0.57 1.37
N GLY A 44 3.04 0.30 0.08
CA GLY A 44 2.59 -1.00 -0.42
C GLY A 44 3.69 -1.95 -0.88
N LEU A 45 4.97 -1.56 -0.76
CA LEU A 45 6.15 -2.33 -1.14
C LEU A 45 7.12 -2.41 0.02
N THR A 46 7.97 -3.43 0.04
CA THR A 46 9.15 -3.43 0.91
C THR A 46 10.18 -2.40 0.41
N ALA A 47 11.14 -2.04 1.27
CA ALA A 47 12.22 -1.13 0.88
C ALA A 47 13.01 -1.67 -0.32
N GLU A 48 13.32 -2.97 -0.33
CA GLU A 48 14.02 -3.64 -1.42
C GLU A 48 13.19 -3.68 -2.71
N GLU A 49 11.91 -4.08 -2.64
CA GLU A 49 11.00 -4.09 -3.80
C GLU A 49 10.90 -2.70 -4.43
N TYR A 50 10.82 -1.66 -3.60
CA TYR A 50 10.76 -0.27 -4.06
C TYR A 50 12.08 0.19 -4.69
N GLN A 51 13.22 -0.10 -4.06
CA GLN A 51 14.56 0.24 -4.60
C GLN A 51 14.81 -0.43 -5.95
N ASN A 52 14.45 -1.70 -6.07
CA ASN A 52 14.57 -2.50 -7.29
C ASN A 52 13.46 -2.21 -8.32
N ARG A 53 12.59 -1.22 -8.06
CA ARG A 53 11.48 -0.81 -8.95
C ARG A 53 10.52 -1.95 -9.31
N GLN A 54 10.35 -2.92 -8.41
CA GLN A 54 9.45 -4.06 -8.58
C GLN A 54 7.99 -3.67 -8.28
N TYR A 55 7.49 -2.62 -8.93
CA TYR A 55 6.20 -2.01 -8.60
C TYR A 55 5.00 -2.95 -8.80
N VAL A 56 5.15 -3.96 -9.67
CA VAL A 56 4.16 -5.06 -9.86
C VAL A 56 3.86 -5.82 -8.56
N LYS A 57 4.77 -5.81 -7.57
CA LYS A 57 4.58 -6.45 -6.26
C LYS A 57 3.77 -5.60 -5.26
N TYR A 58 3.26 -4.44 -5.68
CA TYR A 58 2.48 -3.57 -4.82
C TYR A 58 1.26 -4.29 -4.26
N SER A 59 1.03 -4.13 -2.96
CA SER A 59 -0.11 -4.72 -2.27
C SER A 59 -0.92 -3.66 -1.50
N PRO A 60 -2.24 -3.56 -1.74
CA PRO A 60 -3.14 -2.74 -0.93
C PRO A 60 -3.07 -3.10 0.56
N VAL A 61 -2.90 -4.39 0.88
CA VAL A 61 -2.81 -4.87 2.27
C VAL A 61 -1.55 -4.32 2.93
N LYS A 62 -0.38 -4.43 2.28
CA LYS A 62 0.87 -3.85 2.80
C LYS A 62 0.71 -2.34 3.01
N ALA A 63 0.08 -1.64 2.07
CA ALA A 63 -0.12 -0.20 2.18
C ALA A 63 -1.01 0.21 3.36
N ILE A 64 -2.10 -0.52 3.59
CA ILE A 64 -3.01 -0.32 4.72
C ILE A 64 -2.28 -0.60 6.04
N VAL A 65 -1.58 -1.74 6.14
CA VAL A 65 -0.83 -2.09 7.36
C VAL A 65 0.25 -1.06 7.67
N SER A 66 1.02 -0.62 6.66
CA SER A 66 2.01 0.44 6.80
C SER A 66 1.38 1.76 7.29
N GLU A 67 0.18 2.09 6.82
CA GLU A 67 -0.55 3.27 7.28
C GLU A 67 -1.03 3.10 8.72
N ILE A 68 -1.60 1.96 9.09
CA ILE A 68 -2.02 1.66 10.47
C ILE A 68 -0.83 1.74 11.41
N LYS A 69 0.28 1.03 11.12
CA LYS A 69 1.52 1.05 11.91
C LYS A 69 2.04 2.47 12.15
N LYS A 70 1.97 3.34 11.13
CA LYS A 70 2.39 4.74 11.27
C LYS A 70 1.56 5.51 12.30
N TYR A 71 0.27 5.19 12.46
CA TYR A 71 -0.63 5.89 13.38
C TYR A 71 -0.66 5.29 14.77
N VAL A 72 -0.64 3.95 14.88
CA VAL A 72 -0.79 3.27 16.17
C VAL A 72 0.56 2.89 16.81
N GLY A 73 1.65 2.92 16.04
CA GLY A 73 2.95 2.39 16.45
C GLY A 73 3.07 0.89 16.15
N GLU A 74 4.32 0.40 16.13
CA GLU A 74 4.60 -1.01 15.86
C GLU A 74 4.11 -1.91 17.02
N ASP A 75 4.47 -1.56 18.26
CA ASP A 75 4.08 -2.30 19.46
C ASP A 75 2.55 -2.48 19.56
N SER A 76 1.79 -1.40 19.34
CA SER A 76 0.32 -1.45 19.38
C SER A 76 -0.26 -2.30 18.25
N TRP A 77 0.36 -2.28 17.07
CA TRP A 77 -0.09 -3.11 15.96
C TRP A 77 0.16 -4.60 16.25
N ASP A 78 1.27 -4.94 16.89
CA ASP A 78 1.60 -6.31 17.25
C ASP A 78 0.61 -6.87 18.28
N VAL A 79 0.20 -6.08 19.28
CA VAL A 79 -0.89 -6.46 20.21
C VAL A 79 -2.20 -6.73 19.48
N VAL A 80 -2.59 -5.87 18.53
CA VAL A 80 -3.81 -6.07 17.71
C VAL A 80 -3.71 -7.36 16.90
N LYS A 81 -2.54 -7.62 16.32
CA LYS A 81 -2.27 -8.80 15.51
C LYS A 81 -2.42 -10.06 16.36
N GLU A 82 -1.77 -10.14 17.51
CA GLU A 82 -1.85 -11.27 18.45
C GLU A 82 -3.30 -11.56 18.86
N ALA A 83 -4.04 -10.55 19.31
CA ALA A 83 -5.45 -10.69 19.71
C ALA A 83 -6.36 -11.19 18.58
N CYS A 84 -6.04 -10.90 17.31
CA CYS A 84 -6.78 -11.39 16.16
C CYS A 84 -6.44 -12.85 15.80
N TYR A 85 -5.21 -13.31 16.09
CA TYR A 85 -4.80 -14.69 15.86
C TYR A 85 -5.35 -15.62 16.95
N GLU A 86 -5.32 -15.23 18.23
CA GLU A 86 -5.86 -16.04 19.34
C GLU A 86 -7.35 -16.37 19.15
N LYS A 87 -8.13 -15.46 18.55
CA LYS A 87 -9.55 -15.69 18.25
C LYS A 87 -9.81 -16.69 17.11
N ARG A 88 -8.80 -17.09 16.34
CA ARG A 88 -8.95 -18.09 15.28
C ARG A 88 -8.72 -19.52 15.78
N ASP A 89 -8.08 -19.66 16.94
CA ASP A 89 -7.80 -20.95 17.59
C ASP A 89 -8.83 -21.30 18.69
N LEU A 90 -9.97 -20.60 18.72
CA LEU A 90 -11.15 -20.86 19.55
C LEU A 90 -12.37 -21.17 18.66
#